data_AF-A0A7U4P1V4-F1
#
_entry.id   AF-A0A7U4P1V4-F1
#
_cell.length_a   1.000
_cell.length_b   1.000
_cell.length_c   1.000
_cell.angle_alpha   90.00
_cell.angle_beta   90.00
_cell.angle_gamma   90.00
#
_symmetry.space_group_name_H-M   'P 1'
#
loop_
_entity.id
_entity.type
_entity.pdbx_description
1 polymer ?
#
loop_
_entity_poly.entity_id
_entity_poly.type
_entity_poly.pdbx_seq_one_letter_code
_entity_poly.pdbx_strand_id
1 'polypeptide(L)'
;MASIENRSRIRVTVRNRDDLTRTFSHNADKAIQRYVQTLQLQGLKPRLASLDNHYVVRTRSVAHKNQFLTAHSEAEAIAIKQRIESEQRQGLFIDYAKGHKTTLADLLIRYLRDEAPRDKSFEVLGYKINAWLEDAGLPRQDLAEIRDAHPNPCPTVAAMKIRRSTGTRVGQPSETSKFIRKPFAAIVPDDFADYIEERCQVVEPSTVDREIDIFSAVCHIAIDTWRIHVAKNPMDGVRRPRYYNERDRRLKDGEEARLLETAHEEDRA
;
A
#
# COMPACT_ATOMS: atom_id res chain seq x y z
N MET A 1 14.04 -20.83 6.90
CA MET A 1 14.76 -21.74 5.98
C MET A 1 13.86 -22.09 4.81
N ALA A 2 14.43 -22.16 3.61
CA ALA A 2 13.70 -22.58 2.41
C ALA A 2 13.92 -24.08 2.17
N SER A 3 12.85 -24.81 1.82
CA SER A 3 12.87 -26.25 1.51
C SER A 3 12.44 -26.48 0.07
N ILE A 4 13.09 -27.42 -0.61
CA ILE A 4 12.74 -27.85 -1.96
C ILE A 4 11.97 -29.17 -1.85
N GLU A 5 10.84 -29.27 -2.54
CA GLU A 5 10.00 -30.47 -2.62
C GLU A 5 9.84 -30.83 -4.10
N ASN A 6 10.29 -32.03 -4.51
CA ASN A 6 10.02 -32.52 -5.87
C ASN A 6 8.54 -32.91 -5.96
N ARG A 7 7.77 -32.20 -6.81
CA ARG A 7 6.34 -32.46 -7.05
C ARG A 7 6.08 -32.92 -8.47
N SER A 8 7.11 -33.42 -9.13
CA SER A 8 7.02 -33.96 -10.48
C SER A 8 6.14 -35.19 -10.53
N ARG A 9 5.69 -35.52 -11.73
CA ARG A 9 4.93 -36.75 -11.96
C ARG A 9 5.80 -37.97 -11.68
N ILE A 10 5.17 -39.06 -11.23
CA ILE A 10 5.82 -40.35 -11.00
C ILE A 10 5.65 -41.20 -12.26
N ARG A 11 6.76 -41.65 -12.85
CA ARG A 11 6.78 -42.53 -14.01
C ARG A 11 6.96 -43.97 -13.56
N VAL A 12 6.06 -44.84 -14.00
CA VAL A 12 6.16 -46.30 -13.83
C VAL A 12 6.63 -46.88 -15.16
N THR A 13 7.77 -47.57 -15.15
CA THR A 13 8.37 -48.21 -16.33
C THR A 13 8.55 -49.70 -16.11
N VAL A 14 8.60 -50.47 -17.20
CA VAL A 14 8.94 -51.90 -17.19
C VAL A 14 10.11 -52.10 -18.14
N ARG A 15 11.09 -52.92 -17.74
CA ARG A 15 12.28 -53.17 -18.56
C ARG A 15 11.87 -53.72 -19.94
N ASN A 16 12.39 -53.11 -21.01
CA ASN A 16 12.16 -53.50 -22.42
C ASN A 16 10.69 -53.46 -22.87
N ARG A 17 9.84 -52.67 -22.20
CA ARG A 17 8.39 -52.54 -22.46
C ARG A 17 7.98 -51.08 -22.34
N ASP A 18 8.27 -50.30 -23.38
CA ASP A 18 7.95 -48.88 -23.41
C ASP A 18 6.44 -48.63 -23.57
N ASP A 19 5.73 -49.59 -24.15
CA ASP A 19 4.26 -49.65 -24.28
C ASP A 19 3.53 -49.55 -22.93
N LEU A 20 4.16 -50.02 -21.86
CA LEU A 20 3.60 -50.05 -20.50
C LEU A 20 4.05 -48.87 -19.64
N THR A 21 4.81 -47.92 -20.21
CA THR A 21 5.24 -46.72 -19.48
C THR A 21 4.06 -45.77 -19.25
N ARG A 22 3.78 -45.45 -17.97
CA ARG A 22 2.75 -44.48 -17.60
C ARG A 22 3.26 -43.49 -16.58
N THR A 23 2.77 -42.24 -16.68
CA THR A 23 3.05 -41.18 -15.70
C THR A 23 1.81 -40.88 -14.88
N PHE A 24 2.00 -40.69 -13.58
CA PHE A 24 0.96 -40.38 -12.60
C PHE A 24 1.27 -39.06 -11.90
N SER A 25 0.25 -38.37 -11.39
CA SER A 25 0.46 -37.19 -10.54
C SER A 25 1.18 -37.58 -9.24
N HIS A 26 1.99 -36.67 -8.68
CA HIS A 26 2.75 -36.89 -7.43
C HIS A 26 1.88 -37.39 -6.27
N ASN A 27 0.63 -36.92 -6.18
CA ASN A 27 -0.28 -37.24 -5.07
C ASN A 27 -1.19 -38.46 -5.33
N ALA A 28 -0.93 -39.24 -6.39
CA ALA A 28 -1.83 -40.28 -6.89
C ALA A 28 -1.47 -41.71 -6.41
N ASP A 29 -1.05 -41.87 -5.15
CA ASP A 29 -0.51 -43.14 -4.60
C ASP A 29 -1.43 -44.34 -4.83
N LYS A 30 -2.74 -44.20 -4.59
CA LYS A 30 -3.71 -45.29 -4.77
C LYS A 30 -3.79 -45.75 -6.24
N ALA A 31 -3.70 -44.80 -7.19
CA ALA A 31 -3.75 -45.12 -8.62
C ALA A 31 -2.45 -45.79 -9.08
N ILE A 32 -1.31 -45.30 -8.58
CA ILE A 32 0.01 -45.89 -8.83
C ILE A 32 0.06 -47.33 -8.31
N GLN A 33 -0.36 -47.57 -7.06
CA GLN A 33 -0.37 -48.89 -6.44
C GLN A 33 -1.25 -49.89 -7.22
N ARG A 34 -2.44 -49.47 -7.64
CA ARG A 34 -3.31 -50.30 -8.49
C ARG A 34 -2.61 -50.68 -9.79
N TYR A 35 -1.98 -49.73 -10.48
CA TYR A 35 -1.28 -50.01 -11.72
C TYR A 35 -0.07 -50.94 -11.51
N VAL A 36 0.70 -50.71 -10.46
CA VAL A 36 1.83 -51.58 -10.08
C VAL A 36 1.36 -53.00 -9.80
N GLN A 37 0.27 -53.19 -9.04
CA GLN A 37 -0.31 -54.51 -8.80
C GLN A 37 -0.75 -55.19 -10.09
N THR A 38 -1.38 -54.47 -11.03
CA THR A 38 -1.78 -55.06 -12.32
C THR A 38 -0.58 -55.55 -13.12
N LEU A 39 0.54 -54.83 -13.11
CA LEU A 39 1.77 -55.24 -13.79
C LEU A 39 2.44 -56.42 -13.08
N GLN A 40 2.41 -56.46 -11.74
CA GLN A 40 2.96 -57.58 -10.95
C GLN A 40 2.17 -58.87 -11.17
N LEU A 41 0.83 -58.79 -11.27
CA LEU A 41 -0.03 -59.94 -11.59
C LEU A 41 0.27 -60.51 -12.99
N GLN A 42 0.75 -59.68 -13.91
CA GLN A 42 1.23 -60.11 -15.24
C GLN A 42 2.67 -60.68 -15.21
N GLY A 43 3.28 -60.83 -14.03
CA GLY A 43 4.65 -61.32 -13.86
C GLY A 43 5.73 -60.30 -14.22
N LEU A 44 5.36 -59.04 -14.46
CA LEU A 44 6.30 -57.97 -14.82
C LEU A 44 6.89 -57.31 -13.56
N LYS A 45 8.08 -56.73 -13.72
CA LYS A 45 8.80 -56.03 -12.63
C LYS A 45 8.79 -54.51 -12.89
N PRO A 46 7.75 -53.78 -12.46
CA PRO A 46 7.69 -52.34 -12.63
C PRO A 46 8.70 -51.61 -11.75
N ARG A 47 9.26 -50.51 -12.28
CA ARG A 47 10.11 -49.55 -11.55
C ARG A 47 9.40 -48.21 -11.48
N LEU A 48 9.44 -47.60 -10.29
CA LEU A 48 8.92 -46.25 -10.08
C LEU A 48 10.09 -45.28 -10.04
N ALA A 49 9.97 -44.17 -10.76
CA ALA A 49 10.90 -43.06 -10.70
C ALA A 49 10.10 -41.75 -10.70
N SER A 50 10.45 -40.82 -9.81
CA SER A 50 9.98 -39.44 -9.96
C SER A 50 10.62 -38.84 -11.21
N LEU A 51 9.88 -37.98 -11.91
CA LEU A 51 10.47 -37.07 -12.89
C LEU A 51 11.14 -35.88 -12.17
N ASP A 52 11.81 -35.04 -12.96
CA ASP A 52 12.61 -33.91 -12.47
C ASP A 52 12.21 -32.60 -13.17
N ASN A 53 10.91 -32.41 -13.43
CA ASN A 53 10.38 -31.31 -14.24
C ASN A 53 9.45 -30.36 -13.48
N HIS A 54 9.19 -30.61 -12.20
CA HIS A 54 8.37 -29.74 -11.36
C HIS A 54 8.80 -29.81 -9.88
N TYR A 55 9.35 -28.71 -9.39
CA TYR A 55 9.77 -28.53 -8.01
C TYR A 55 9.00 -27.39 -7.37
N VAL A 56 8.79 -27.48 -6.06
CA VAL A 56 8.23 -26.39 -5.27
C VAL A 56 9.22 -26.01 -4.18
N VAL A 57 9.58 -24.72 -4.15
CA VAL A 57 10.39 -24.11 -3.10
C VAL A 57 9.45 -23.43 -2.11
N ARG A 58 9.54 -23.84 -0.85
CA ARG A 58 8.70 -23.33 0.24
C ARG A 58 9.57 -22.58 1.22
N THR A 59 9.18 -21.35 1.56
CA THR A 59 9.86 -20.63 2.65
C THR A 59 9.09 -20.83 3.95
N ARG A 60 9.83 -21.16 5.02
CA ARG A 60 9.31 -21.12 6.39
C ARG A 60 10.11 -20.13 7.20
N SER A 61 9.44 -19.09 7.69
CA SER A 61 10.00 -18.10 8.60
C SER A 61 8.99 -17.77 9.69
N VAL A 62 9.49 -17.50 10.90
CA VAL A 62 8.69 -16.94 11.99
C VAL A 62 8.48 -15.43 11.78
N ALA A 63 9.46 -14.76 11.19
CA ALA A 63 9.47 -13.32 10.99
C ALA A 63 8.82 -12.86 9.67
N HIS A 64 8.70 -13.75 8.67
CA HIS A 64 8.28 -13.38 7.32
C HIS A 64 7.15 -14.28 6.80
N LYS A 65 6.36 -13.76 5.86
CA LYS A 65 5.28 -14.53 5.22
C LYS A 65 5.85 -15.71 4.43
N ASN A 66 5.26 -16.89 4.62
CA ASN A 66 5.61 -18.09 3.87
C ASN A 66 5.26 -17.91 2.37
N GLN A 67 6.21 -18.25 1.50
CA GLN A 67 6.10 -18.17 0.04
C GLN A 67 6.15 -19.58 -0.57
N PHE A 68 5.51 -19.72 -1.73
CA PHE A 68 5.48 -20.94 -2.54
C PHE A 68 5.91 -20.57 -3.95
N LEU A 69 7.13 -20.93 -4.34
CA LEU A 69 7.64 -20.73 -5.68
C LEU A 69 7.76 -22.08 -6.40
N THR A 70 7.59 -22.08 -7.71
CA THR A 70 7.72 -23.26 -8.55
C THR A 70 8.99 -23.17 -9.39
N ALA A 71 9.60 -24.31 -9.67
CA ALA A 71 10.74 -24.44 -10.57
C ALA A 71 10.51 -25.61 -11.54
N HIS A 72 11.12 -25.54 -12.71
CA HIS A 72 10.99 -26.54 -13.77
C HIS A 72 12.19 -27.52 -13.83
N SER A 73 13.21 -27.31 -12.99
CA SER A 73 14.36 -28.20 -12.82
C SER A 73 14.89 -28.14 -11.39
N GLU A 74 15.68 -29.15 -11.00
CA GLU A 74 16.32 -29.17 -9.68
C GLU A 74 17.32 -28.01 -9.52
N ALA A 75 18.13 -27.74 -10.56
CA ALA A 75 19.11 -26.66 -10.55
C ALA A 75 18.44 -25.29 -10.34
N GLU A 76 17.31 -25.05 -11.01
CA GLU A 76 16.52 -23.82 -10.83
C GLU A 76 15.94 -23.73 -9.40
N ALA A 77 15.43 -24.83 -8.85
CA ALA A 77 14.92 -24.87 -7.48
C ALA A 77 16.03 -24.55 -6.45
N ILE A 78 17.24 -25.07 -6.67
CA ILE A 78 18.42 -24.77 -5.84
C ILE A 78 18.79 -23.29 -5.96
N ALA A 79 18.83 -22.73 -7.17
CA ALA A 79 19.14 -21.30 -7.39
C ALA A 79 18.11 -20.40 -6.70
N ILE A 80 16.81 -20.71 -6.81
CA ILE A 80 15.73 -20.00 -6.11
C ILE A 80 15.92 -20.08 -4.59
N LYS A 81 16.20 -21.27 -4.05
CA LYS A 81 16.45 -21.47 -2.62
C LYS A 81 17.65 -20.63 -2.15
N GLN A 82 18.77 -20.72 -2.85
CA GLN A 82 20.01 -19.99 -2.52
C GLN A 82 19.80 -18.48 -2.58
N ARG A 83 19.08 -17.98 -3.60
CA ARG A 83 18.73 -16.56 -3.71
C ARG A 83 17.93 -16.09 -2.50
N ILE A 84 16.86 -16.79 -2.14
CA ILE A 84 16.03 -16.46 -0.96
C ILE A 84 16.86 -16.48 0.33
N GLU A 85 17.66 -17.53 0.51
CA GLU A 85 18.51 -17.64 1.69
C GLU A 85 19.61 -16.58 1.74
N SER A 86 20.11 -16.13 0.59
CA SER A 86 21.07 -15.03 0.48
C SER A 86 20.41 -13.69 0.80
N GLU A 87 19.25 -13.40 0.21
CA GLU A 87 18.45 -12.21 0.48
C GLU A 87 18.11 -12.12 1.98
N GLN A 88 17.72 -13.24 2.59
CA GLN A 88 17.46 -13.33 4.04
C GLN A 88 18.72 -13.15 4.89
N ARG A 89 19.84 -13.81 4.53
CA ARG A 89 21.11 -13.70 5.28
C ARG A 89 21.73 -12.30 5.20
N GLN A 90 21.64 -11.66 4.04
CA GLN A 90 22.23 -10.34 3.78
C GLN A 90 21.33 -9.19 4.27
N GLY A 91 20.14 -9.49 4.79
CA GLY A 91 19.18 -8.47 5.22
C GLY A 91 18.58 -7.65 4.06
N LEU A 92 18.77 -8.10 2.81
CA LEU A 92 18.26 -7.46 1.59
C LEU A 92 16.79 -7.82 1.31
N PHE A 93 16.18 -8.67 2.13
CA PHE A 93 14.78 -9.05 2.00
C PHE A 93 13.86 -7.88 2.40
N ILE A 94 13.22 -7.28 1.41
CA ILE A 94 12.22 -6.24 1.60
C ILE A 94 10.83 -6.89 1.76
N ASP A 95 10.20 -6.72 2.93
CA ASP A 95 8.86 -7.24 3.18
C ASP A 95 7.77 -6.25 2.72
N TYR A 96 7.21 -6.51 1.54
CA TYR A 96 6.09 -5.76 0.97
C TYR A 96 4.73 -6.17 1.56
N ALA A 97 4.65 -7.21 2.39
CA ALA A 97 3.38 -7.71 2.91
C ALA A 97 2.64 -6.66 3.76
N LYS A 98 3.37 -5.77 4.43
CA LYS A 98 2.77 -4.64 5.16
C LYS A 98 2.05 -3.70 4.20
N GLY A 99 2.70 -3.27 3.11
CA GLY A 99 2.11 -2.36 2.12
C GLY A 99 0.86 -2.91 1.43
N HIS A 100 0.72 -4.24 1.31
CA HIS A 100 -0.51 -4.88 0.79
C HIS A 100 -1.64 -5.00 1.82
N LYS A 101 -1.33 -4.93 3.12
CA LYS A 101 -2.31 -5.03 4.20
C LYS A 101 -2.80 -3.67 4.69
N THR A 102 -1.94 -2.66 4.66
CA THR A 102 -2.26 -1.29 5.05
C THR A 102 -2.78 -0.52 3.86
N THR A 103 -3.94 0.12 3.99
CA THR A 103 -4.48 1.04 2.99
C THR A 103 -3.87 2.44 3.14
N LEU A 104 -4.01 3.30 2.13
CA LEU A 104 -3.59 4.69 2.25
C LEU A 104 -4.43 5.44 3.32
N ALA A 105 -5.71 5.10 3.48
CA ALA A 105 -6.55 5.61 4.55
C ALA A 105 -6.00 5.26 5.95
N ASP A 106 -5.50 4.04 6.15
CA ASP A 106 -4.86 3.65 7.42
C ASP A 106 -3.61 4.50 7.70
N LEU A 107 -2.83 4.81 6.66
CA LEU A 107 -1.65 5.67 6.77
C LEU A 107 -2.03 7.11 7.09
N LEU A 108 -3.09 7.65 6.48
CA LEU A 108 -3.61 8.99 6.78
C LEU A 108 -4.09 9.08 8.24
N ILE A 109 -4.84 8.08 8.71
CA ILE A 109 -5.31 8.02 10.10
C ILE A 109 -4.12 7.94 11.06
N ARG A 110 -3.12 7.12 10.74
CA ARG A 110 -1.90 7.02 11.55
C ARG A 110 -1.11 8.32 11.55
N TYR A 111 -0.96 8.97 10.40
CA TYR A 111 -0.26 10.25 10.28
C TYR A 111 -0.95 11.32 11.12
N LEU A 112 -2.29 11.36 11.08
CA LEU A 112 -3.10 12.27 11.88
C LEU A 112 -2.90 12.06 13.39
N ARG A 113 -2.63 10.81 13.81
CA ARG A 113 -2.42 10.46 15.23
C ARG A 113 -0.99 10.72 15.69
N ASP A 114 -0.01 10.26 14.93
CA ASP A 114 1.39 10.16 15.38
C ASP A 114 2.22 11.42 15.07
N GLU A 115 1.87 12.13 13.98
CA GLU A 115 2.74 13.15 13.38
C GLU A 115 2.05 14.52 13.34
N ALA A 116 0.82 14.59 12.86
CA ALA A 116 0.10 15.85 12.69
C ALA A 116 -0.02 16.71 13.98
N PRO A 117 -0.18 16.17 15.22
CA PRO A 117 -0.24 16.99 16.43
C PRO A 117 1.06 17.74 16.76
N ARG A 118 2.18 17.36 16.13
CA ARG A 118 3.49 18.01 16.28
C ARG A 118 3.59 19.31 15.47
N ASP A 119 2.67 19.52 14.53
CA ASP A 119 2.63 20.69 13.67
C ASP A 119 1.48 21.63 14.04
N LYS A 120 1.74 22.94 13.93
CA LYS A 120 0.72 23.98 14.17
C LYS A 120 -0.50 23.85 13.23
N SER A 121 -0.32 23.15 12.10
CA SER A 121 -1.35 22.90 11.09
C SER A 121 -2.28 21.72 11.42
N PHE A 122 -2.17 21.12 12.61
CA PHE A 122 -2.93 19.94 13.01
C PHE A 122 -4.44 19.99 12.69
N GLU A 123 -5.15 21.07 13.09
CA GLU A 123 -6.60 21.16 12.85
C GLU A 123 -6.92 21.20 11.35
N VAL A 124 -6.10 21.89 10.55
CA VAL A 124 -6.27 22.01 9.09
C VAL A 124 -6.00 20.67 8.40
N LEU A 125 -4.95 19.96 8.81
CA LEU A 125 -4.64 18.61 8.34
C LEU A 125 -5.78 17.65 8.67
N GLY A 126 -6.26 17.67 9.91
CA GLY A 126 -7.37 16.87 10.38
C GLY A 126 -8.67 17.13 9.64
N TYR A 127 -8.96 18.40 9.31
CA TYR A 127 -10.11 18.77 8.50
C TYR A 127 -10.05 18.13 7.10
N LYS A 128 -8.92 18.25 6.40
CA LYS A 128 -8.72 17.69 5.05
C LYS A 128 -8.75 16.17 5.05
N ILE A 129 -8.01 15.54 5.96
CA ILE A 129 -7.98 14.08 6.10
C ILE A 129 -9.37 13.53 6.39
N ASN A 130 -10.10 14.14 7.32
CA ASN A 130 -11.47 13.71 7.62
C ASN A 130 -12.42 13.88 6.44
N ALA A 131 -12.23 14.89 5.58
CA ALA A 131 -13.02 15.03 4.36
C ALA A 131 -12.78 13.86 3.39
N TRP A 132 -11.52 13.45 3.18
CA TRP A 132 -11.21 12.28 2.34
C TRP A 132 -11.72 10.97 2.94
N LEU A 133 -11.62 10.80 4.25
CA LEU A 133 -12.20 9.64 4.93
C LEU A 133 -13.71 9.57 4.72
N GLU A 134 -14.41 10.69 4.90
CA GLU A 134 -15.85 10.79 4.69
C GLU A 134 -16.24 10.50 3.23
N ASP A 135 -15.48 11.01 2.24
CA ASP A 135 -15.67 10.71 0.82
C ASP A 135 -15.51 9.22 0.50
N ALA A 136 -14.56 8.57 1.18
CA ALA A 136 -14.34 7.13 1.09
C ALA A 136 -15.38 6.28 1.84
N GLY A 137 -16.32 6.90 2.57
CA GLY A 137 -17.29 6.22 3.43
C GLY A 137 -16.67 5.65 4.71
N LEU A 138 -15.56 6.24 5.17
CA LEU A 138 -14.84 5.88 6.38
C LEU A 138 -15.17 6.85 7.52
N PRO A 139 -15.10 6.40 8.79
CA PRO A 139 -15.44 7.25 9.93
C PRO A 139 -14.42 8.38 10.10
N ARG A 140 -14.95 9.58 10.38
CA ARG A 140 -14.15 10.73 10.79
C ARG A 140 -13.43 10.43 12.10
N GLN A 141 -12.22 10.96 12.24
CA GLN A 141 -11.42 10.88 13.46
C GLN A 141 -11.70 12.09 14.35
N ASP A 142 -11.83 11.84 15.66
CA ASP A 142 -11.96 12.91 16.66
C ASP A 142 -10.61 13.56 16.93
N LEU A 143 -10.45 14.81 16.50
CA LEU A 143 -9.20 15.55 16.65
C LEU A 143 -8.90 15.91 18.11
N ALA A 144 -9.93 16.09 18.95
CA ALA A 144 -9.74 16.38 20.38
C ALA A 144 -9.22 15.15 21.10
N GLU A 145 -9.81 13.99 20.83
CA GLU A 145 -9.32 12.71 21.37
C GLU A 145 -7.87 12.43 20.93
N ILE A 146 -7.56 12.66 19.65
CA ILE A 146 -6.20 12.48 19.13
C ILE A 146 -5.19 13.41 19.82
N ARG A 147 -5.53 14.70 19.94
CA ARG A 147 -4.66 15.67 20.63
C ARG A 147 -4.41 15.24 22.07
N ASP A 148 -5.46 14.85 22.78
CA ASP A 148 -5.40 14.53 24.21
C ASP A 148 -4.64 13.22 24.47
N ALA A 149 -4.69 12.27 23.53
CA ALA A 149 -3.94 11.02 23.60
C ALA A 149 -2.48 11.13 23.14
N HIS A 150 -2.10 12.19 22.43
CA HIS A 150 -0.76 12.30 21.84
C HIS A 150 0.30 12.61 22.92
N PRO A 151 1.47 11.92 22.93
CA PRO A 151 2.46 12.08 23.99
C PRO A 151 3.20 13.42 23.99
N ASN A 152 3.34 14.08 22.83
CA ASN A 152 4.10 15.32 22.71
C ASN A 152 3.53 16.26 21.62
N PRO A 153 2.30 16.77 21.77
CA PRO A 153 1.74 17.74 20.83
C PRO A 153 2.51 19.06 20.92
N CYS A 154 2.58 19.82 19.82
CA CYS A 154 3.23 21.13 19.88
C CYS A 154 2.47 22.09 20.81
N PRO A 155 3.14 23.09 21.42
CA PRO A 155 2.51 23.97 22.41
C PRO A 155 1.25 24.69 21.90
N THR A 156 1.25 25.08 20.62
CA THR A 156 0.10 25.72 19.99
C THR A 156 -1.09 24.77 19.93
N VAL A 157 -0.88 23.52 19.52
CA VAL A 157 -1.95 22.50 19.39
C VAL A 157 -2.44 22.04 20.77
N ALA A 158 -1.54 21.91 21.75
CA ALA A 158 -1.90 21.57 23.12
C ALA A 158 -2.86 22.60 23.76
N ALA A 159 -2.59 23.90 23.53
CA ALA A 159 -3.42 24.98 24.04
C ALA A 159 -4.66 25.30 23.17
N MET A 160 -4.74 24.73 21.97
CA MET A 160 -5.78 25.05 20.99
C MET A 160 -7.11 24.42 21.37
N LYS A 161 -8.20 25.19 21.28
CA LYS A 161 -9.57 24.66 21.39
C LYS A 161 -10.05 24.18 20.03
N ILE A 162 -10.15 22.86 19.88
CA ILE A 162 -10.63 22.23 18.64
C ILE A 162 -12.12 22.52 18.45
N ARG A 163 -12.48 22.96 17.24
CA ARG A 163 -13.87 23.26 16.89
C ARG A 163 -14.65 21.95 16.76
N ARG A 164 -15.84 21.88 17.36
CA ARG A 164 -16.74 20.73 17.15
C ARG A 164 -17.25 20.74 15.72
N SER A 165 -17.39 19.56 15.12
CA SER A 165 -18.01 19.44 13.80
C SER A 165 -19.47 19.90 13.88
N THR A 166 -19.83 20.89 13.06
CA THR A 166 -21.21 21.37 12.89
C THR A 166 -22.10 20.40 12.12
N GLY A 167 -21.57 19.27 11.65
CA GLY A 167 -22.28 18.29 10.83
C GLY A 167 -22.62 18.77 9.41
N THR A 168 -22.35 20.05 9.11
CA THR A 168 -22.62 20.65 7.80
C THR A 168 -21.35 20.59 6.96
N ARG A 169 -21.43 19.89 5.83
CA ARG A 169 -20.36 19.84 4.85
C ARG A 169 -20.50 21.00 3.87
N VAL A 170 -19.44 21.80 3.73
CA VAL A 170 -19.42 22.97 2.85
C VAL A 170 -18.92 22.64 1.43
N GLY A 171 -18.05 21.63 1.28
CA GLY A 171 -17.46 21.25 -0.01
C GLY A 171 -18.15 20.04 -0.68
N GLN A 172 -18.00 19.92 -2.01
CA GLN A 172 -18.49 18.76 -2.75
C GLN A 172 -17.64 17.50 -2.46
N PRO A 173 -18.26 16.31 -2.31
CA PRO A 173 -17.57 15.03 -2.26
C PRO A 173 -16.76 14.77 -3.52
N SER A 174 -15.55 14.24 -3.34
CA SER A 174 -14.75 13.79 -4.47
C SER A 174 -14.85 12.28 -4.66
N GLU A 175 -15.26 11.85 -5.85
CA GLU A 175 -15.42 10.43 -6.17
C GLU A 175 -14.07 9.72 -6.33
N THR A 176 -13.12 10.36 -7.00
CA THR A 176 -11.75 9.85 -7.16
C THR A 176 -11.04 9.67 -5.83
N SER A 177 -11.27 10.54 -4.83
CA SER A 177 -10.64 10.45 -3.50
C SER A 177 -10.84 9.10 -2.79
N LYS A 178 -11.82 8.30 -3.20
CA LYS A 178 -12.05 6.92 -2.73
C LYS A 178 -10.85 5.99 -2.98
N PHE A 179 -9.91 6.36 -3.84
CA PHE A 179 -8.66 5.62 -4.07
C PHE A 179 -7.86 5.37 -2.79
N ILE A 180 -8.04 6.20 -1.74
CA ILE A 180 -7.37 6.01 -0.44
C ILE A 180 -7.68 4.64 0.21
N ARG A 181 -8.75 3.96 -0.22
CA ARG A 181 -9.13 2.62 0.24
C ARG A 181 -8.25 1.52 -0.33
N LYS A 182 -7.50 1.79 -1.41
CA LYS A 182 -6.59 0.81 -2.00
C LYS A 182 -5.46 0.48 -1.03
N PRO A 183 -4.91 -0.75 -1.07
CA PRO A 183 -3.67 -1.08 -0.38
C PRO A 183 -2.55 -0.11 -0.80
N PHE A 184 -1.70 0.30 0.14
CA PHE A 184 -0.63 1.26 -0.12
C PHE A 184 0.32 0.82 -1.25
N ALA A 185 0.62 -0.48 -1.31
CA ALA A 185 1.42 -1.06 -2.39
C ALA A 185 0.74 -1.09 -3.78
N ALA A 186 -0.56 -0.79 -3.84
CA ALA A 186 -1.35 -0.74 -5.07
C ALA A 186 -1.70 0.69 -5.51
N ILE A 187 -1.32 1.72 -4.72
CA ILE A 187 -1.47 3.12 -5.10
C ILE A 187 -0.45 3.43 -6.19
N VAL A 188 -0.88 4.13 -7.22
CA VAL A 188 -0.03 4.55 -8.34
C VAL A 188 -0.21 6.04 -8.64
N PRO A 189 0.73 6.69 -9.38
CA PRO A 189 0.61 8.11 -9.72
C PRO A 189 -0.69 8.50 -10.40
N ASP A 190 -1.27 7.60 -11.20
CA ASP A 190 -2.53 7.82 -11.93
C ASP A 190 -3.71 8.06 -10.97
N ASP A 191 -3.71 7.44 -9.78
CA ASP A 191 -4.74 7.68 -8.76
C ASP A 191 -4.76 9.14 -8.30
N PHE A 192 -3.57 9.75 -8.16
CA PHE A 192 -3.44 11.15 -7.81
C PHE A 192 -3.74 12.05 -9.00
N ALA A 193 -3.41 11.64 -10.23
CA ALA A 193 -3.71 12.39 -11.44
C ALA A 193 -5.23 12.53 -11.63
N ASP A 194 -5.98 11.43 -11.49
CA ASP A 194 -7.44 11.42 -11.55
C ASP A 194 -8.03 12.32 -10.45
N TYR A 195 -7.50 12.23 -9.23
CA TYR A 195 -7.89 13.10 -8.12
C TYR A 195 -7.62 14.58 -8.41
N ILE A 196 -6.44 14.90 -8.93
CA ILE A 196 -6.06 16.27 -9.30
C ILE A 196 -7.01 16.81 -10.37
N GLU A 197 -7.27 16.04 -11.42
CA GLU A 197 -8.12 16.45 -12.54
C GLU A 197 -9.55 16.75 -12.06
N GLU A 198 -10.15 15.84 -11.30
CA GLU A 198 -11.49 16.05 -10.75
C GLU A 198 -11.55 17.26 -9.83
N ARG A 199 -10.60 17.38 -8.88
CA ARG A 199 -10.60 18.47 -7.90
C ARG A 199 -10.39 19.84 -8.55
N CYS A 200 -9.53 19.94 -9.56
CA CYS A 200 -9.32 21.19 -10.28
C CYS A 200 -10.57 21.71 -11.01
N GLN A 201 -11.62 20.90 -11.19
CA GLN A 201 -12.89 21.35 -11.76
C GLN A 201 -13.74 22.15 -10.75
N VAL A 202 -13.49 21.97 -9.44
CA VAL A 202 -14.35 22.52 -8.38
C VAL A 202 -13.58 23.47 -7.45
N VAL A 203 -12.27 23.28 -7.30
CA VAL A 203 -11.42 24.10 -6.43
C VAL A 203 -10.20 24.64 -7.16
N GLU A 204 -9.70 25.78 -6.69
CA GLU A 204 -8.49 26.40 -7.21
C GLU A 204 -7.29 25.43 -7.20
N PRO A 205 -6.43 25.42 -8.24
CA PRO A 205 -5.32 24.47 -8.33
C PRO A 205 -4.35 24.55 -7.15
N SER A 206 -4.19 25.74 -6.54
CA SER A 206 -3.35 25.90 -5.35
C SER A 206 -3.93 25.24 -4.08
N THR A 207 -5.23 24.97 -4.05
CA THR A 207 -5.86 24.20 -2.99
C THR A 207 -5.56 22.72 -3.17
N VAL A 208 -5.65 22.23 -4.41
CA VAL A 208 -5.32 20.85 -4.78
C VAL A 208 -3.84 20.56 -4.52
N ASP A 209 -2.94 21.47 -4.85
CA ASP A 209 -1.51 21.26 -4.60
C ASP A 209 -1.19 21.08 -3.10
N ARG A 210 -1.82 21.87 -2.23
CA ARG A 210 -1.72 21.70 -0.76
C ARG A 210 -2.36 20.41 -0.25
N GLU A 211 -3.35 19.87 -0.96
CA GLU A 211 -3.91 18.54 -0.67
C GLU A 211 -2.90 17.44 -1.04
N ILE A 212 -2.26 17.57 -2.19
CA ILE A 212 -1.19 16.67 -2.66
C ILE A 212 0.04 16.71 -1.76
N ASP A 213 0.38 17.86 -1.17
CA ASP A 213 1.46 17.95 -0.16
C ASP A 213 1.24 17.03 1.04
N ILE A 214 -0.01 16.89 1.50
CA ILE A 214 -0.34 16.02 2.64
C ILE A 214 -0.15 14.56 2.25
N PHE A 215 -0.65 14.15 1.07
CA PHE A 215 -0.41 12.81 0.54
C PHE A 215 1.08 12.52 0.40
N SER A 216 1.85 13.50 -0.09
CA SER A 216 3.30 13.41 -0.21
C SER A 216 3.96 13.15 1.14
N ALA A 217 3.64 13.96 2.15
CA ALA A 217 4.19 13.83 3.49
C ALA A 217 3.87 12.46 4.11
N VAL A 218 2.63 11.99 3.95
CA VAL A 218 2.16 10.68 4.44
C VAL A 218 2.91 9.53 3.76
N CYS A 219 3.07 9.58 2.44
CA CYS A 219 3.78 8.55 1.69
C CYS A 219 5.27 8.49 2.09
N HIS A 220 5.92 9.64 2.22
CA HIS A 220 7.31 9.72 2.68
C HIS A 220 7.48 9.13 4.08
N ILE A 221 6.66 9.54 5.04
CA ILE A 221 6.80 9.05 6.42
C ILE A 221 6.48 7.55 6.53
N ALA A 222 5.55 7.05 5.71
CA ALA A 222 5.22 5.63 5.68
C ALA A 222 6.39 4.78 5.20
N ILE A 223 7.12 5.24 4.18
CA ILE A 223 8.26 4.53 3.60
C ILE A 223 9.50 4.69 4.49
N ASP A 224 9.85 5.92 4.84
CA ASP A 224 11.13 6.25 5.45
C ASP A 224 11.15 6.00 6.96
N THR A 225 10.07 6.35 7.66
CA THR A 225 10.00 6.23 9.13
C THR A 225 9.31 4.95 9.55
N TRP A 226 8.13 4.65 8.99
CA TRP A 226 7.36 3.46 9.37
C TRP A 226 7.82 2.19 8.67
N ARG A 227 8.75 2.29 7.72
CA ARG A 227 9.36 1.16 6.98
C ARG A 227 8.30 0.26 6.33
N ILE A 228 7.25 0.87 5.80
CA ILE A 228 6.23 0.20 5.00
C ILE A 228 6.70 0.23 3.55
N HIS A 229 7.32 -0.87 3.13
CA HIS A 229 7.95 -0.93 1.83
C HIS A 229 6.93 -1.09 0.71
N VAL A 230 7.18 -0.34 -0.37
CA VAL A 230 6.45 -0.38 -1.65
C VAL A 230 7.48 -0.47 -2.77
N ALA A 231 7.09 -1.02 -3.92
CA ALA A 231 8.03 -1.23 -5.03
C ALA A 231 8.65 0.09 -5.53
N LYS A 232 7.84 1.15 -5.53
CA LYS A 232 8.21 2.52 -5.82
C LYS A 232 7.31 3.46 -5.03
N ASN A 233 7.80 4.64 -4.65
CA ASN A 233 6.95 5.62 -3.97
C ASN A 233 5.80 6.02 -4.91
N PRO A 234 4.53 5.92 -4.48
CA PRO A 234 3.39 6.25 -5.35
C PRO A 234 3.32 7.73 -5.75
N MET A 235 4.06 8.60 -5.05
CA MET A 235 4.21 10.02 -5.41
C MET A 235 5.22 10.24 -6.54
N ASP A 236 6.07 9.27 -6.85
CA ASP A 236 7.10 9.41 -7.90
C ASP A 236 6.44 9.44 -9.28
N GLY A 237 6.41 10.64 -9.89
CA GLY A 237 5.80 10.86 -11.21
C GLY A 237 4.44 11.57 -11.15
N VAL A 238 3.92 11.86 -9.95
CA VAL A 238 2.73 12.71 -9.79
C VAL A 238 3.04 14.11 -10.32
N ARG A 239 2.24 14.58 -11.27
CA ARG A 239 2.36 15.93 -11.85
C ARG A 239 1.48 16.89 -11.07
N ARG A 240 2.09 17.85 -10.39
CA ARG A 240 1.38 18.86 -9.60
C ARG A 240 0.65 19.87 -10.49
N PRO A 241 -0.50 20.41 -10.05
CA PRO A 241 -1.17 21.51 -10.74
C PRO A 241 -0.24 22.72 -10.87
N ARG A 242 -0.26 23.38 -12.03
CA ARG A 242 0.44 24.66 -12.22
C ARG A 242 -0.51 25.80 -11.93
N TYR A 243 -0.06 26.76 -11.13
CA TYR A 243 -0.82 27.96 -10.81
C TYR A 243 0.11 29.15 -10.56
N TYR A 244 -0.41 30.34 -10.81
CA TYR A 244 0.27 31.61 -10.59
C TYR A 244 -0.52 32.39 -9.57
N ASN A 245 -0.16 32.24 -8.29
CA ASN A 245 -0.77 33.00 -7.19
C ASN A 245 0.00 34.29 -6.92
N GLU A 246 0.42 34.96 -7.99
CA GLU A 246 1.09 36.25 -7.87
C GLU A 246 0.06 37.30 -7.47
N ARG A 247 0.50 38.29 -6.67
CA ARG A 247 -0.38 39.39 -6.30
C ARG A 247 -0.47 40.35 -7.48
N ASP A 248 -1.62 40.41 -8.12
CA ASP A 248 -1.86 41.26 -9.30
C ASP A 248 -1.85 42.77 -9.01
N ARG A 249 -1.92 43.15 -7.72
CA ARG A 249 -2.00 44.55 -7.30
C ARG A 249 -1.48 44.75 -5.88
N ARG A 250 -0.89 45.92 -5.64
CA ARG A 250 -0.61 46.46 -4.29
C ARG A 250 -1.52 47.65 -4.01
N LEU A 251 -1.71 47.96 -2.72
CA LEU A 251 -2.38 49.20 -2.31
C LEU A 251 -1.66 50.39 -2.93
N LYS A 252 -2.43 51.30 -3.51
CA LYS A 252 -1.93 52.57 -4.03
C LYS A 252 -1.73 53.56 -2.89
N ASP A 253 -0.89 54.56 -3.10
CA ASP A 253 -0.70 55.64 -2.13
C ASP A 253 -2.04 56.28 -1.75
N GLY A 254 -2.29 56.41 -0.43
CA GLY A 254 -3.55 56.93 0.12
C GLY A 254 -4.76 55.99 0.04
N GLU A 255 -4.63 54.77 -0.49
CA GLU A 255 -5.73 53.79 -0.48
C GLU A 255 -5.94 53.19 0.91
N GLU A 256 -4.86 52.86 1.63
CA GLU A 256 -4.93 52.32 2.99
C GLU A 256 -5.67 53.25 3.94
N ALA A 257 -5.33 54.55 3.92
CA ALA A 257 -5.96 55.56 4.77
C ALA A 257 -7.48 55.65 4.53
N ARG A 258 -7.91 55.63 3.26
CA ARG A 258 -9.33 55.67 2.89
C ARG A 258 -10.08 54.40 3.32
N LEU A 259 -9.46 53.23 3.20
CA LEU A 259 -10.03 51.98 3.67
C LEU A 259 -10.21 51.99 5.20
N LEU A 260 -9.22 52.48 5.94
CA LEU A 260 -9.30 52.61 7.40
C LEU A 260 -10.36 53.62 7.82
N GLU A 261 -10.45 54.78 7.16
CA GLU A 261 -11.45 55.80 7.44
C GLU A 261 -12.87 55.27 7.23
N THR A 262 -13.12 54.61 6.09
CA THR A 262 -14.43 54.02 5.79
C THR A 262 -14.83 52.96 6.83
N ALA A 263 -13.89 52.11 7.25
CA ALA A 263 -14.15 51.11 8.30
C ALA A 263 -14.50 51.77 9.64
N HIS A 264 -13.83 52.88 10.01
CA HIS A 264 -14.16 53.63 11.22
C HIS A 264 -15.52 54.32 11.16
N GLU A 265 -15.96 54.78 9.98
CA GLU A 265 -17.27 55.37 9.78
C GLU A 265 -18.39 54.32 9.90
N GLU A 266 -18.21 53.14 9.32
CA GLU A 266 -19.14 52.01 9.44
C GLU A 266 -19.31 51.57 10.90
N ASP A 267 -18.21 51.45 11.67
CA ASP A 267 -18.26 51.09 13.09
C ASP A 267 -18.99 52.14 13.97
N ARG A 268 -19.16 53.37 13.48
CA ARG A 268 -19.88 54.44 14.18
C ARG A 268 -21.38 54.50 13.84
N ALA A 269 -21.82 53.87 12.74
CA ALA A 269 -23.19 53.88 12.25
C ALA A 269 -24.06 52.78 12.89
#